data_AF-A0A973YN98-F1
#
_entry.id   AF-A0A973YN98-F1
#
_cell.length_a   1.000
_cell.length_b   1.000
_cell.length_c   1.000
_cell.angle_alpha   90.00
_cell.angle_beta   90.00
_cell.angle_gamma   90.00
#
_symmetry.space_group_name_H-M   'P 1'
#
loop_
_entity.id
_entity.type
_entity.pdbx_description
1 polymer ?
#
loop_
_entity_poly.entity_id
_entity_poly.type
_entity_poly.pdbx_seq_one_letter_code
_entity_poly.pdbx_strand_id
1 'polypeptide(L)'
;LYGLGMVAGNIVGGRLADKSVMGTLYRVLPAIAAALVVYAVAAHWAWSALVMVFVVGASGSMLIPALQTRLLDASPDAPSLASSLNHAGLNVANALGAFLGGLVISLGWGFAAPALVGAVLAVLGFGVALLSGLLERKRPPAA
;
A
#
# COMPACT_ATOMS: atom_id res chain seq x y z
N LEU A 1 15.98 -10.19 -0.56
CA LEU A 1 15.75 -8.88 -1.21
C LEU A 1 14.41 -8.28 -0.82
N TYR A 2 13.29 -8.92 -1.13
CA TYR A 2 11.95 -8.43 -0.78
C TYR A 2 11.82 -8.07 0.72
N GLY A 3 12.21 -8.98 1.62
CA GLY A 3 12.16 -8.73 3.06
C GLY A 3 13.06 -7.58 3.55
N LEU A 4 14.24 -7.40 2.95
CA LEU A 4 15.09 -6.24 3.24
C LEU A 4 14.42 -4.94 2.77
N GLY A 5 13.77 -4.98 1.61
CA GLY A 5 12.94 -3.89 1.11
C GLY A 5 11.84 -3.56 2.12
N MET A 6 11.09 -4.56 2.60
CA MET A 6 10.03 -4.36 3.59
C MET A 6 10.54 -3.69 4.88
N VAL A 7 11.69 -4.12 5.40
CA VAL A 7 12.30 -3.51 6.59
C VAL A 7 12.64 -2.05 6.32
N ALA A 8 13.33 -1.76 5.21
CA ALA A 8 13.67 -0.38 4.84
C ALA A 8 12.41 0.47 4.63
N GLY A 9 11.39 -0.10 3.99
CA GLY A 9 10.10 0.52 3.74
C GLY A 9 9.36 0.88 5.02
N ASN A 10 9.26 -0.04 5.98
CA ASN A 10 8.62 0.24 7.27
C ASN A 10 9.34 1.36 8.04
N ILE A 11 10.68 1.36 8.04
CA ILE A 11 11.47 2.40 8.71
C ILE A 11 11.24 3.77 8.07
N VAL A 12 11.28 3.85 6.74
CA VAL A 12 11.06 5.10 6.00
C VAL A 12 9.59 5.55 6.13
N GLY A 13 8.65 4.62 5.99
CA GLY A 13 7.21 4.85 6.10
C GLY A 13 6.81 5.37 7.48
N GLY A 14 7.38 4.82 8.56
CA GLY A 14 7.16 5.31 9.92
C GLY A 14 7.58 6.77 10.07
N ARG A 15 8.81 7.11 9.63
CA ARG A 15 9.30 8.50 9.68
C ARG A 15 8.48 9.47 8.82
N LEU A 16 7.91 9.01 7.71
CA LEU A 16 7.02 9.82 6.89
C LEU A 16 5.66 10.01 7.59
N ALA A 17 5.11 8.93 8.17
CA ALA A 17 3.83 8.94 8.87
C ALA A 17 3.88 9.87 10.10
N ASP A 18 4.99 9.89 10.84
CA ASP A 18 5.21 10.79 11.98
C ASP A 18 5.11 12.28 11.58
N LYS A 19 5.47 12.63 10.34
CA LYS A 19 5.35 14.01 9.83
C LYS A 19 3.93 14.32 9.38
N SER A 20 3.34 13.41 8.62
CA SER A 20 1.96 13.54 8.13
C SER A 20 1.46 12.19 7.64
N VAL A 21 0.46 11.64 8.33
CA VAL A 21 -0.19 10.39 7.94
C VAL A 21 -0.79 10.49 6.54
N MET A 22 -1.66 11.47 6.29
CA MET A 22 -2.27 11.66 4.97
C MET A 22 -1.25 12.05 3.90
N GLY A 23 -0.26 12.89 4.24
CA GLY A 23 0.82 13.23 3.30
C GLY A 23 1.66 12.02 2.89
N THR A 24 1.81 11.04 3.78
CA THR A 24 2.47 9.76 3.48
C THR A 24 1.64 8.93 2.53
N LEU A 25 0.34 8.74 2.81
CA LEU A 25 -0.57 8.01 1.92
C LEU A 25 -0.57 8.61 0.51
N TYR A 26 -0.61 9.94 0.39
CA TYR A 26 -0.63 10.62 -0.90
C TYR A 26 0.66 10.49 -1.71
N ARG A 27 1.80 10.25 -1.07
CA ARG A 27 3.09 10.05 -1.75
C ARG A 27 3.35 8.57 -2.06
N VAL A 28 3.03 7.69 -1.11
CA VAL A 28 3.37 6.27 -1.19
C VAL A 28 2.46 5.52 -2.16
N LEU A 29 1.15 5.80 -2.20
CA LEU A 29 0.23 5.10 -3.11
C LEU A 29 0.59 5.29 -4.60
N PRO A 30 0.86 6.53 -5.09
CA PRO A 30 1.37 6.72 -6.44
C PRO A 30 2.74 6.07 -6.68
N ALA A 31 3.62 6.08 -5.67
CA ALA A 31 4.93 5.43 -5.77
C ALA A 31 4.82 3.91 -5.91
N ILE A 32 3.89 3.27 -5.19
CA ILE A 32 3.59 1.84 -5.34
C ILE A 32 3.06 1.56 -6.75
N ALA A 33 2.09 2.34 -7.23
CA ALA A 33 1.54 2.17 -8.56
C ALA A 33 2.63 2.28 -9.65
N ALA A 34 3.48 3.30 -9.56
CA ALA A 34 4.60 3.49 -10.48
C ALA A 34 5.62 2.33 -10.40
N ALA A 35 6.00 1.91 -9.19
CA ALA A 35 6.92 0.79 -8.99
C ALA A 35 6.39 -0.51 -9.60
N LEU A 36 5.09 -0.78 -9.47
CA LEU A 36 4.46 -1.98 -10.03
C LEU A 36 4.37 -1.94 -11.56
N VAL A 37 4.08 -0.78 -12.15
CA VAL A 37 4.12 -0.59 -13.62
C VAL A 37 5.55 -0.78 -14.15
N VAL A 38 6.54 -0.18 -13.48
CA VAL A 38 7.95 -0.37 -13.84
C VAL A 38 8.34 -1.84 -13.69
N TYR A 39 7.89 -2.53 -12.64
CA TYR A 39 8.17 -3.96 -12.46
C TYR A 39 7.65 -4.77 -13.64
N ALA A 40 6.42 -4.50 -14.10
CA ALA A 40 5.78 -5.24 -15.18
C ALA A 40 6.58 -5.19 -16.50
N VAL A 41 7.30 -4.10 -16.77
CA VAL A 41 8.11 -3.92 -18.00
C VAL A 41 9.61 -4.15 -17.79
N ALA A 42 10.10 -4.02 -16.56
CA ALA A 42 11.54 -4.14 -16.28
C ALA A 42 11.93 -5.57 -15.88
N ALA A 43 11.00 -6.42 -15.45
CA ALA A 43 11.30 -7.75 -14.91
C ALA A 43 11.77 -8.81 -15.94
N HIS A 44 12.07 -8.40 -17.18
CA HIS A 44 12.58 -9.30 -18.23
C HIS A 44 14.04 -9.74 -18.02
N TRP A 45 14.82 -9.01 -17.22
CA TRP A 45 16.21 -9.31 -16.93
C TRP A 45 16.38 -9.69 -15.45
N ALA A 46 17.24 -10.67 -15.16
CA ALA A 46 17.42 -11.15 -13.79
C ALA A 46 17.84 -10.01 -12.83
N TRP A 47 18.76 -9.16 -13.25
CA TRP A 47 19.27 -8.05 -12.41
C TRP A 47 18.21 -6.99 -12.11
N SER A 48 17.43 -6.59 -13.12
CA SER A 48 16.34 -5.63 -12.92
C SER A 48 15.22 -6.21 -12.06
N ALA A 49 14.89 -7.49 -12.21
CA ALA A 49 13.92 -8.17 -11.36
C ALA A 49 14.36 -8.16 -9.88
N LEU A 50 15.64 -8.40 -9.58
CA LEU A 50 16.17 -8.36 -8.20
C LEU A 50 16.02 -6.98 -7.57
N VAL A 51 16.37 -5.92 -8.31
CA VAL A 51 16.21 -4.53 -7.86
C VAL A 51 14.73 -4.22 -7.65
N MET A 52 13.88 -4.56 -8.61
CA MET A 52 12.45 -4.23 -8.53
C MET A 52 11.73 -5.02 -7.43
N VAL A 53 12.12 -6.26 -7.13
CA VAL A 53 11.60 -7.01 -5.96
C VAL A 53 11.92 -6.28 -4.65
N PHE A 54 13.11 -5.70 -4.53
CA PHE A 54 13.44 -4.85 -3.36
C PHE A 54 12.56 -3.59 -3.34
N VAL A 55 12.45 -2.89 -4.47
CA VAL A 55 11.66 -1.65 -4.58
C VAL A 55 10.19 -1.88 -4.25
N VAL A 56 9.57 -2.93 -4.80
CA VAL A 56 8.16 -3.27 -4.54
C VAL A 56 7.95 -3.59 -3.06
N GLY A 57 8.84 -4.39 -2.46
CA GLY A 57 8.79 -4.69 -1.03
C GLY A 57 8.92 -3.43 -0.17
N ALA A 58 9.84 -2.52 -0.53
CA ALA A 58 10.02 -1.27 0.16
C ALA A 58 8.81 -0.34 0.03
N SER A 59 8.32 -0.10 -1.19
CA SER A 59 7.18 0.79 -1.43
C SER A 59 5.91 0.30 -0.76
N GLY A 60 5.64 -1.01 -0.81
CA GLY A 60 4.45 -1.60 -0.19
C GLY A 60 4.45 -1.46 1.33
N SER A 61 5.59 -1.75 1.98
CA SER A 61 5.71 -1.66 3.43
C SER A 61 5.70 -0.21 3.96
N MET A 62 6.08 0.79 3.16
CA MET A 62 5.97 2.20 3.57
C MET A 62 4.54 2.62 3.94
N LEU A 63 3.53 1.92 3.40
CA LEU A 63 2.12 2.23 3.64
C LEU A 63 1.64 1.76 5.03
N ILE A 64 2.24 0.69 5.56
CA ILE A 64 1.74 -0.01 6.75
C ILE A 64 1.67 0.91 7.98
N PRO A 65 2.72 1.68 8.34
CA PRO A 65 2.69 2.53 9.52
C PRO A 65 1.62 3.63 9.41
N ALA A 66 1.50 4.26 8.24
CA ALA A 66 0.52 5.33 8.02
C ALA A 66 -0.93 4.83 8.16
N LEU A 67 -1.26 3.65 7.61
CA LEU A 67 -2.60 3.07 7.75
C LEU A 67 -2.91 2.71 9.20
N GLN A 68 -1.95 2.11 9.91
CA GLN A 68 -2.13 1.75 11.32
C GLN A 68 -2.36 3.00 12.17
N THR A 69 -1.52 4.04 12.04
CA THR A 69 -1.69 5.30 12.76
C THR A 69 -3.04 5.94 12.42
N ARG A 70 -3.42 5.98 11.14
CA ARG A 70 -4.71 6.57 10.71
C ARG A 70 -5.92 5.92 11.35
N LEU A 71 -5.92 4.59 11.48
CA LEU A 71 -7.03 3.84 12.09
C LEU A 71 -7.11 4.08 13.60
N LEU A 72 -5.95 4.16 14.26
CA LEU A 72 -5.89 4.48 15.69
C LEU A 72 -6.38 5.91 15.96
N ASP A 73 -5.93 6.89 15.17
CA ASP A 73 -6.36 8.29 15.27
C ASP A 73 -7.87 8.46 15.04
N ALA A 74 -8.45 7.64 14.15
CA ALA A 74 -9.87 7.68 13.83
C ALA A 74 -10.77 7.08 14.93
N SER A 75 -10.20 6.33 15.88
CA SER A 75 -10.97 5.67 16.94
C SER A 75 -10.27 5.75 18.31
N PRO A 76 -10.10 6.96 18.89
CA PRO A 76 -9.36 7.16 20.15
C PRO A 76 -9.93 6.37 21.33
N ASP A 77 -11.25 6.20 21.36
CA ASP A 77 -11.97 5.53 22.45
C ASP A 77 -11.92 4.00 22.36
N ALA A 78 -11.44 3.42 21.25
CA ALA A 78 -11.32 1.97 21.07
C ALA A 78 -10.07 1.53 20.28
N PRO A 79 -8.85 1.77 20.80
CA PRO A 79 -7.61 1.47 20.08
C PRO A 79 -7.40 -0.02 19.79
N SER A 80 -7.86 -0.90 20.69
CA SER A 80 -7.78 -2.36 20.50
C SER A 80 -8.65 -2.83 19.34
N LEU A 81 -9.86 -2.28 19.22
CA LEU A 81 -10.75 -2.56 18.10
C LEU A 81 -10.13 -2.05 16.79
N ALA A 82 -9.62 -0.81 16.76
CA ALA A 82 -8.95 -0.25 15.60
C ALA A 82 -7.74 -1.09 15.13
N SER A 83 -6.90 -1.55 16.06
CA SER A 83 -5.77 -2.44 15.75
C SER A 83 -6.24 -3.79 15.19
N SER A 84 -7.28 -4.38 15.78
CA SER A 84 -7.85 -5.65 15.29
C SER A 84 -8.43 -5.51 13.87
N LEU A 85 -9.08 -4.39 13.57
CA LEU A 85 -9.62 -4.07 12.24
C LEU A 85 -8.49 -3.85 11.22
N ASN A 86 -7.38 -3.21 11.63
CA ASN A 86 -6.21 -3.07 10.77
C ASN A 86 -5.64 -4.44 10.36
N HIS A 87 -5.46 -5.34 11.33
CA HIS A 87 -4.97 -6.70 11.03
C HIS A 87 -5.95 -7.51 10.17
N ALA A 88 -7.25 -7.43 10.45
CA ALA A 88 -8.28 -8.08 9.63
C ALA A 88 -8.26 -7.54 8.19
N GLY A 89 -8.15 -6.22 8.02
CA GLY A 89 -8.03 -5.58 6.71
C GLY A 89 -6.80 -6.04 5.93
N LEU A 90 -5.64 -6.14 6.58
CA LEU A 90 -4.43 -6.66 5.94
C LEU A 90 -4.56 -8.14 5.52
N ASN A 91 -5.25 -8.97 6.30
CA ASN A 91 -5.52 -10.35 5.94
C ASN A 91 -6.47 -10.45 4.73
N VAL A 92 -7.52 -9.63 4.68
CA VAL A 92 -8.41 -9.52 3.52
C VAL A 92 -7.63 -9.06 2.29
N ALA A 93 -6.75 -8.06 2.44
CA ALA A 93 -5.89 -7.59 1.36
C ALA A 93 -4.96 -8.70 0.82
N ASN A 94 -4.35 -9.50 1.70
CA ASN A 94 -3.52 -10.65 1.29
C ASN A 94 -4.34 -11.71 0.54
N ALA A 95 -5.54 -12.03 1.02
CA ALA A 95 -6.42 -12.99 0.36
C ALA A 95 -6.87 -12.49 -1.02
N LEU A 96 -7.32 -11.23 -1.11
CA LEU A 96 -7.72 -10.61 -2.38
C LEU A 96 -6.55 -10.48 -3.35
N GLY A 97 -5.36 -10.10 -2.87
CA GLY A 97 -4.16 -10.00 -3.69
C GLY A 97 -3.75 -11.35 -4.28
N ALA A 98 -3.73 -12.40 -3.47
CA ALA A 98 -3.45 -13.76 -3.92
C ALA A 98 -4.51 -14.26 -4.91
N PHE A 99 -5.79 -14.02 -4.63
CA PHE A 99 -6.90 -14.40 -5.50
C PHE A 99 -6.83 -13.72 -6.87
N LEU A 100 -6.73 -12.38 -6.89
CA LEU A 100 -6.69 -11.61 -8.13
C LEU A 100 -5.40 -11.88 -8.92
N GLY A 101 -4.26 -12.02 -8.25
CA GLY A 101 -3.00 -12.40 -8.88
C GLY A 101 -3.06 -13.79 -9.52
N GLY A 102 -3.61 -14.76 -8.80
CA GLY A 102 -3.83 -16.11 -9.33
C GLY A 102 -4.83 -16.15 -10.49
N LEU A 103 -5.90 -15.35 -10.41
CA LEU A 103 -6.92 -15.26 -11.45
C LEU A 103 -6.35 -14.74 -12.77
N VAL A 104 -5.58 -13.65 -12.77
CA VAL A 104 -5.02 -13.12 -14.03
C VAL A 104 -3.97 -14.05 -14.62
N ILE A 105 -3.23 -14.80 -13.78
CA ILE A 105 -2.32 -15.84 -14.25
C ILE A 105 -3.10 -17.00 -14.88
N SER A 106 -4.18 -17.46 -14.25
CA SER A 106 -4.99 -18.58 -14.76
C SER A 106 -5.74 -18.24 -16.05
N LEU A 107 -6.06 -16.95 -16.27
CA LEU A 107 -6.58 -16.42 -17.53
C LEU A 107 -5.52 -16.31 -18.65
N GLY A 108 -4.26 -16.66 -18.37
CA GLY A 108 -3.18 -16.68 -19.37
C GLY A 108 -2.51 -15.32 -19.60
N TRP A 109 -2.71 -14.32 -18.74
CA TRP A 109 -2.14 -12.97 -18.94
C TRP A 109 -0.64 -12.88 -18.59
N GLY A 110 -0.06 -13.97 -18.07
CA GLY A 110 1.36 -14.08 -17.76
C GLY A 110 1.76 -13.60 -16.35
N PHE A 111 3.02 -13.86 -15.97
CA PHE A 111 3.52 -13.64 -14.61
C PHE A 111 3.72 -12.17 -14.22
N ALA A 112 3.74 -11.25 -15.18
CA ALA A 112 3.81 -9.81 -14.92
C ALA A 112 2.42 -9.19 -14.64
N ALA A 113 1.34 -9.85 -15.06
CA ALA A 113 -0.03 -9.32 -14.94
C ALA A 113 -0.46 -9.00 -13.49
N PRO A 114 -0.10 -9.79 -12.45
CA PRO A 114 -0.42 -9.44 -11.07
C PRO A 114 0.13 -8.08 -10.62
N ALA A 115 1.29 -7.67 -11.15
CA ALA A 115 1.85 -6.36 -10.84
C ALA A 115 0.97 -5.23 -11.39
N LEU A 116 0.44 -5.38 -12.61
CA LEU A 116 -0.48 -4.41 -13.20
C LEU A 116 -1.81 -4.35 -12.44
N VAL A 117 -2.33 -5.49 -11.99
CA VAL A 117 -3.51 -5.53 -11.11
C VAL A 117 -3.22 -4.77 -9.81
N GLY A 118 -2.07 -5.03 -9.18
CA GLY A 118 -1.64 -4.29 -7.99
C GLY A 118 -1.52 -2.79 -8.23
N ALA A 119 -1.05 -2.37 -9.40
CA ALA A 119 -0.96 -0.95 -9.77
C ALA A 119 -2.36 -0.31 -9.85
N VAL A 120 -3.33 -0.99 -10.46
CA VAL A 120 -4.73 -0.52 -10.50
C VAL A 120 -5.30 -0.43 -9.08
N LEU A 121 -5.08 -1.44 -8.23
CA LEU A 121 -5.53 -1.42 -6.84
C LEU A 121 -4.90 -0.27 -6.04
N ALA A 122 -3.62 0.04 -6.28
CA ALA A 122 -2.95 1.18 -5.66
C ALA A 122 -3.56 2.52 -6.09
N VAL A 123 -3.93 2.67 -7.37
CA VAL A 123 -4.65 3.85 -7.88
C VAL A 123 -6.04 3.98 -7.25
N LEU A 124 -6.78 2.88 -7.13
CA LEU A 124 -8.08 2.88 -6.44
C LEU A 124 -7.92 3.26 -4.97
N GLY A 125 -6.92 2.71 -4.28
CA GLY A 125 -6.57 3.07 -2.91
C GLY A 125 -6.21 4.55 -2.76
N PHE A 126 -5.51 5.13 -3.74
CA PHE A 126 -5.23 6.56 -3.78
C PHE A 126 -6.51 7.39 -3.92
N GLY A 127 -7.45 6.96 -4.76
CA GLY A 127 -8.78 7.58 -4.84
C GLY A 127 -9.52 7.57 -3.50
N VAL A 128 -9.49 6.45 -2.78
CA VAL A 128 -10.07 6.34 -1.44
C VAL A 128 -9.37 7.27 -0.44
N ALA A 129 -8.04 7.35 -0.48
CA ALA A 129 -7.28 8.26 0.38
C ALA A 129 -7.64 9.74 0.12
N LEU A 130 -7.76 10.14 -1.15
CA LEU A 130 -8.18 11.49 -1.52
C LEU A 130 -9.58 11.80 -1.01
N LEU A 131 -10.55 10.90 -1.21
CA LEU A 131 -11.90 11.06 -0.70
C LEU A 131 -11.91 11.18 0.83
N SER A 132 -11.14 10.35 1.53
CA SER A 132 -11.01 10.40 3.00
C SER A 132 -10.52 11.77 3.46
N GLY A 133 -9.45 12.30 2.87
CA GLY A 133 -8.92 13.61 3.26
C GLY A 133 -9.83 14.79 2.88
N LEU A 134 -10.59 14.68 1.78
CA LEU A 134 -11.58 15.68 1.40
C LEU A 134 -12.77 15.72 2.36
N LEU A 135 -13.22 14.57 2.86
CA LEU A 135 -14.30 14.48 3.83
C LEU A 135 -13.89 15.06 5.19
N GLU A 136 -12.65 14.85 5.61
CA GLU A 136 -12.15 15.38 6.88
C GLU A 136 -12.03 16.90 6.87
N ARG A 137 -11.61 17.50 5.75
CA ARG A 137 -11.63 18.96 5.55
C ARG A 137 -13.01 19.60 5.65
N LYS A 138 -14.09 18.84 5.44
CA LYS A 138 -15.47 19.34 5.47
C LYS A 138 -16.12 19.27 6.85
N ARG A 139 -15.50 18.64 7.85
CA ARG A 139 -16.01 18.68 9.23
C ARG A 139 -15.70 20.05 9.86
N PRO A 140 -16.70 20.83 10.28
CA PRO A 140 -16.47 22.02 11.08
C PRO A 140 -15.73 21.64 12.39
N PRO A 141 -14.94 22.55 12.99
CA PRO A 141 -14.44 22.34 14.34
C PRO A 141 -15.64 22.06 15.25
N ALA A 142 -15.58 20.98 16.03
CA ALA A 142 -16.56 20.75 17.09
C ALA A 142 -16.48 21.96 18.04
N ALA A 143 -17.58 22.72 18.13
CA ALA A 143 -17.74 23.81 19.07
C ALA A 143 -17.92 23.29 20.50
#